data_AF-A0A1Y3EIS8-F1
#
_entry.id   AF-A0A1Y3EIS8-F1
#
_cell.length_a   1.000
_cell.length_b   1.000
_cell.length_c   1.000
_cell.angle_alpha   90.00
_cell.angle_beta   90.00
_cell.angle_gamma   90.00
#
_symmetry.space_group_name_H-M   'P 1'
#
loop_
_entity.id
_entity.type
_entity.pdbx_description
1 polymer ?
#
loop_
_entity_poly.entity_id
_entity_poly.type
_entity_poly.pdbx_seq_one_letter_code
_entity_poly.pdbx_strand_id
1 'polypeptide(L)'
;MMLYDVIEPGLVDWKRVVKKFTKMDRMMNQIQNCNYAVDLGKRLPLIWQLMRAYTLTILANCTQSGSLATEKEILDWVNNRLKESGKTLSISGFQDSKISDAKVVIDLIDAIQPGVIQYDLIKSGVTFEEKMDNAKYAISTARKIGAKIYALPEDIVECKPKMVMT
;
A
#
# COMPACT_ATOMS: atom_id res chain seq x y z
N MET A 1 9.44 -9.22 -13.98
CA MET A 1 10.42 -8.11 -13.98
C MET A 1 9.77 -6.74 -13.98
N MET A 2 8.81 -6.44 -14.87
CA MET A 2 8.07 -5.16 -14.81
C MET A 2 7.45 -4.88 -13.43
N LEU A 3 6.92 -5.90 -12.76
CA LEU A 3 6.37 -5.78 -11.41
C LEU A 3 7.41 -5.30 -10.36
N TYR A 4 8.69 -5.64 -10.53
CA TYR A 4 9.76 -5.24 -9.61
C TYR A 4 10.12 -3.75 -9.75
N ASP A 5 10.08 -3.23 -10.98
CA ASP A 5 10.35 -1.81 -11.29
C ASP A 5 9.19 -0.89 -10.86
N VAL A 6 7.97 -1.44 -10.77
CA VAL A 6 6.81 -0.75 -10.19
C VAL A 6 6.94 -0.60 -8.67
N ILE A 7 7.57 -1.58 -8.00
CA ILE A 7 7.82 -1.54 -6.55
C ILE A 7 8.93 -0.55 -6.23
N GLU A 8 10.02 -0.56 -6.99
CA GLU A 8 11.14 0.39 -6.85
C GLU A 8 11.71 0.74 -8.23
N PRO A 9 11.45 1.97 -8.74
CA PRO A 9 11.97 2.40 -10.03
C PRO A 9 13.50 2.36 -10.06
N GLY A 10 14.07 1.61 -11.01
CA GLY A 10 15.52 1.43 -11.16
C GLY A 10 16.07 0.14 -10.52
N LEU A 11 15.24 -0.63 -9.83
CA LEU A 11 15.62 -1.93 -9.26
C LEU A 11 15.94 -2.97 -10.34
N VAL A 12 15.32 -2.84 -11.52
CA VAL A 12 15.55 -3.72 -12.67
C VAL A 12 16.55 -3.09 -13.61
N ASP A 13 17.77 -3.65 -13.67
CA ASP A 13 18.69 -3.38 -14.77
C ASP A 13 18.17 -4.00 -16.08
N TRP A 14 17.48 -3.19 -16.86
CA TRP A 14 16.91 -3.56 -18.16
C TRP A 14 17.95 -3.93 -19.21
N LYS A 15 19.24 -3.63 -18.99
CA LYS A 15 20.33 -4.08 -19.88
C LYS A 15 20.61 -5.57 -19.74
N ARG A 16 20.27 -6.17 -18.60
CA ARG A 16 20.42 -7.61 -18.33
C ARG A 16 19.20 -8.44 -18.71
N VAL A 17 18.12 -7.77 -19.13
CA VAL A 17 16.86 -8.43 -19.52
C VAL A 17 16.80 -8.60 -21.02
N VAL A 18 16.77 -9.85 -21.47
CA VAL A 18 16.62 -10.15 -22.90
C VAL A 18 15.16 -9.95 -23.31
N LYS A 19 14.92 -8.99 -24.22
CA LYS A 19 13.57 -8.62 -24.71
C LYS A 19 13.25 -9.21 -26.09
N LYS A 20 14.26 -9.58 -26.88
CA LYS A 20 14.10 -10.20 -28.21
C LYS A 20 14.70 -11.59 -28.18
N PHE A 21 13.89 -12.60 -28.51
CA PHE A 21 14.32 -14.00 -28.51
C PHE A 21 14.49 -14.48 -29.94
N THR A 22 15.68 -14.96 -30.27
CA THR A 22 15.95 -15.70 -31.51
C THR A 22 15.60 -17.19 -31.31
N LYS A 23 15.32 -17.92 -32.39
CA LYS A 23 14.87 -19.32 -32.31
C LYS A 23 15.93 -20.25 -31.70
N MET A 24 17.23 -19.97 -31.89
CA MET A 24 18.33 -20.78 -31.35
C MET A 24 18.59 -20.51 -29.86
N ASP A 25 18.46 -19.27 -29.38
CA ASP A 25 18.87 -18.91 -28.01
C ASP A 25 17.69 -18.72 -27.04
N ARG A 26 16.47 -19.02 -27.50
CA ARG A 26 15.23 -18.78 -26.74
C ARG A 26 15.25 -19.40 -25.35
N MET A 27 15.67 -20.66 -25.25
CA MET A 27 15.63 -21.40 -23.98
C MET A 27 16.67 -20.86 -22.98
N MET A 28 17.89 -20.57 -23.43
CA MET A 28 18.94 -19.99 -22.59
C MET A 28 18.58 -18.57 -22.12
N ASN A 29 18.04 -17.74 -23.02
CA ASN A 29 17.59 -16.39 -22.67
C ASN A 29 16.41 -16.39 -21.69
N GLN A 30 15.51 -17.37 -21.79
CA GLN A 30 14.43 -17.55 -20.80
C GLN A 30 14.98 -17.94 -19.43
N ILE A 31 15.94 -18.87 -19.37
CA ILE A 31 16.58 -19.28 -18.11
C ILE A 31 17.33 -18.12 -17.46
N GLN A 32 18.08 -17.33 -18.24
CA GLN A 32 18.78 -16.15 -17.74
C GLN A 32 17.82 -15.12 -17.14
N ASN A 33 16.72 -14.82 -17.84
CA ASN A 33 15.69 -13.94 -17.31
C ASN A 33 15.05 -14.53 -16.04
N CYS A 34 14.73 -15.83 -16.00
CA CYS A 34 14.16 -16.47 -14.82
C CYS A 34 15.10 -16.40 -13.60
N ASN A 35 16.39 -16.69 -13.79
CA ASN A 35 17.40 -16.61 -12.72
C ASN A 35 17.54 -15.18 -12.21
N TYR A 36 17.54 -14.19 -13.11
CA TYR A 36 17.58 -12.79 -12.71
C TYR A 36 16.32 -12.37 -11.94
N ALA A 37 15.13 -12.84 -12.34
CA ALA A 37 13.91 -12.59 -11.59
C ALA A 37 13.92 -13.23 -10.20
N VAL A 38 14.49 -14.44 -10.05
CA VAL A 38 14.65 -15.11 -8.75
C VAL A 38 15.62 -14.35 -7.84
N ASP A 39 16.74 -13.85 -8.37
CA ASP A 39 17.69 -13.06 -7.59
C ASP A 39 17.14 -11.70 -7.16
N LEU A 40 16.34 -11.05 -8.01
CA LEU A 40 15.54 -9.88 -7.62
C LEU A 40 14.52 -10.24 -6.53
N GLY A 41 13.88 -11.40 -6.66
CA GLY A 41 12.94 -11.96 -5.68
C GLY A 41 13.54 -12.17 -4.29
N LYS A 42 14.82 -12.57 -4.20
CA LYS A 42 15.54 -12.70 -2.91
C LYS A 42 15.78 -11.36 -2.22
N ARG A 43 15.81 -10.25 -2.97
CA ARG A 43 15.99 -8.89 -2.43
C ARG A 43 14.67 -8.26 -1.98
N LEU A 44 13.52 -8.70 -2.52
CA LEU A 44 12.19 -8.17 -2.16
C LEU A 44 11.84 -8.30 -0.67
N PRO A 45 12.09 -9.43 0.04
CA PRO A 45 11.85 -9.51 1.48
C PRO A 45 12.64 -8.48 2.26
N LEU A 46 13.90 -8.23 1.86
CA LEU A 46 14.77 -7.26 2.48
C LEU A 46 14.31 -5.83 2.17
N ILE A 47 13.93 -5.54 0.91
CA ILE A 47 13.37 -4.26 0.50
C ILE A 47 12.04 -3.99 1.22
N TRP A 48 11.15 -4.97 1.34
CA TRP A 48 9.93 -4.87 2.13
C TRP A 48 10.22 -4.65 3.61
N GLN A 49 11.22 -5.35 4.18
CA GLN A 49 11.64 -5.11 5.56
C GLN A 49 12.26 -3.72 5.76
N LEU A 50 12.99 -3.19 4.77
CA LEU A 50 13.56 -1.85 4.80
C LEU A 50 12.48 -0.78 4.62
N MET A 51 11.52 -0.98 3.71
CA MET A 51 10.35 -0.11 3.56
C MET A 51 9.53 -0.13 4.85
N ARG A 52 9.28 -1.31 5.42
CA ARG A 52 8.61 -1.46 6.72
C ARG A 52 9.40 -0.75 7.82
N ALA A 53 10.72 -0.91 7.89
CA ALA A 53 11.57 -0.24 8.88
C ALA A 53 11.55 1.28 8.70
N TYR A 54 11.58 1.78 7.46
CA TYR A 54 11.50 3.20 7.15
C TYR A 54 10.14 3.78 7.52
N THR A 55 9.03 3.14 7.13
CA THR A 55 7.68 3.53 7.53
C THR A 55 7.53 3.52 9.05
N LEU A 56 8.04 2.49 9.74
CA LEU A 56 8.06 2.43 11.20
C LEU A 56 8.90 3.55 11.83
N THR A 57 9.99 3.98 11.19
CA THR A 57 10.84 5.09 11.66
C THR A 57 10.13 6.44 11.50
N ILE A 58 9.46 6.67 10.36
CA ILE A 58 8.64 7.87 10.16
C ILE A 58 7.45 7.89 11.13
N LEU A 59 6.81 6.74 11.36
CA LEU A 59 5.74 6.61 12.34
C LEU A 59 6.25 6.84 13.77
N ALA A 60 7.43 6.35 14.13
CA ALA A 60 8.05 6.62 15.43
C ALA A 60 8.30 8.14 15.65
N ASN A 61 8.69 8.86 14.59
CA ASN A 61 8.81 10.32 14.65
C ASN A 61 7.46 11.03 14.84
N CYS A 62 6.35 10.41 14.41
CA CYS A 62 5.00 10.93 14.62
C CYS A 62 4.41 10.58 16.00
N THR A 63 4.84 9.50 16.64
CA THR A 63 4.29 9.03 17.94
C THR A 63 4.97 9.61 19.17
N GLN A 64 5.96 10.52 19.03
CA GLN A 64 6.80 11.06 20.12
C GLN A 64 7.50 9.98 20.98
N SER A 65 7.47 8.71 20.54
CA SER A 65 8.05 7.57 21.25
C SER A 65 9.34 7.20 20.53
N GLY A 66 10.48 7.24 21.23
CA GLY A 66 11.80 6.91 20.68
C GLY A 66 12.00 5.44 20.29
N SER A 67 10.92 4.65 20.19
CA SER A 67 10.89 3.24 19.81
C SER A 67 10.01 3.00 18.58
N LEU A 68 10.26 1.88 17.86
CA LEU A 68 9.45 1.46 16.73
C LEU A 68 7.96 1.46 17.11
N ALA A 69 7.14 2.25 16.40
CA ALA A 69 5.71 2.30 16.63
C ALA A 69 5.12 0.90 16.49
N THR A 70 4.61 0.36 17.59
CA THR A 70 3.91 -0.92 17.63
C THR A 70 2.62 -0.81 16.82
N GLU A 71 2.13 -1.96 16.33
CA GLU A 71 0.85 -2.04 15.63
C GLU A 71 -0.29 -1.38 16.43
N LYS A 72 -0.25 -1.55 17.75
CA LYS A 72 -1.18 -0.94 18.69
C LYS A 72 -1.11 0.59 18.70
N GLU A 73 0.09 1.18 18.74
CA GLU A 73 0.25 2.64 18.74
C GLU A 73 -0.27 3.26 17.43
N ILE A 74 -0.10 2.57 16.29
CA ILE A 74 -0.65 3.03 15.01
C ILE A 74 -2.18 2.99 15.04
N LEU A 75 -2.78 1.91 15.55
CA LEU A 75 -4.23 1.80 15.71
C LEU A 75 -4.79 2.88 16.64
N ASP A 76 -4.13 3.11 17.77
CA ASP A 76 -4.51 4.16 18.72
C ASP A 76 -4.43 5.54 18.07
N TRP A 77 -3.36 5.83 17.31
CA TRP A 77 -3.22 7.08 16.57
C TRP A 77 -4.33 7.26 15.52
N VAL A 78 -4.62 6.24 14.71
CA VAL A 78 -5.69 6.29 13.69
C VAL A 78 -7.03 6.58 14.34
N ASN A 79 -7.39 5.84 15.38
CA ASN A 79 -8.68 5.99 16.06
C ASN A 79 -8.80 7.35 16.77
N ASN A 80 -7.72 7.83 17.39
CA ASN A 80 -7.68 9.17 17.99
C ASN A 80 -7.85 10.26 16.92
N ARG A 81 -7.15 10.14 15.79
CA ARG A 81 -7.21 11.14 14.71
C ARG A 81 -8.60 11.23 14.07
N LEU A 82 -9.25 10.09 13.86
CA LEU A 82 -10.63 10.01 13.38
C LEU A 82 -11.58 10.67 14.37
N LYS A 83 -11.45 10.36 15.67
CA LYS A 83 -12.27 10.94 16.74
C LYS A 83 -12.10 12.46 16.87
N GLU A 84 -10.87 12.96 16.83
CA GLU A 84 -10.55 14.40 16.88
C GLU A 84 -11.16 15.17 15.69
N SER A 85 -11.26 14.49 14.54
CA SER A 85 -11.83 15.05 13.31
C SER A 85 -13.35 14.84 13.21
N GLY A 86 -14.00 14.41 14.30
CA GLY A 86 -15.45 14.19 14.39
C GLY A 86 -15.96 13.00 13.57
N LYS A 87 -15.09 12.09 13.13
CA LYS A 87 -15.48 10.87 12.41
C LYS A 87 -15.95 9.82 13.40
N THR A 88 -16.93 9.02 12.98
CA THR A 88 -17.56 7.98 13.81
C THR A 88 -16.96 6.58 13.59
N LEU A 89 -16.26 6.39 12.48
CA LEU A 89 -15.63 5.12 12.15
C LEU A 89 -14.36 4.91 12.98
N SER A 90 -14.11 3.65 13.33
CA SER A 90 -12.92 3.20 14.05
C SER A 90 -12.56 1.78 13.64
N ILE A 91 -11.28 1.42 13.72
CA ILE A 91 -10.78 0.08 13.43
C ILE A 91 -10.23 -0.60 14.69
N SER A 92 -10.48 -1.90 14.80
CA SER A 92 -9.95 -2.73 15.89
C SER A 92 -8.60 -3.39 15.56
N GLY A 93 -8.23 -3.42 14.28
CA GLY A 93 -6.98 -3.98 13.77
C GLY A 93 -6.87 -3.82 12.25
N PHE A 94 -5.70 -4.13 11.68
CA PHE A 94 -5.47 -4.02 10.23
C PHE A 94 -6.14 -5.13 9.39
N GLN A 95 -6.81 -6.09 10.04
CA GLN A 95 -7.63 -7.13 9.42
C GLN A 95 -9.13 -6.87 9.57
N ASP A 96 -9.53 -5.73 10.13
CA ASP A 96 -10.93 -5.42 10.41
C ASP A 96 -11.75 -5.39 9.11
N SER A 97 -12.88 -6.10 9.09
CA SER A 97 -13.74 -6.19 7.90
C SER A 97 -14.36 -4.84 7.52
N LYS A 98 -14.44 -3.90 8.47
CA LYS A 98 -14.85 -2.51 8.24
C LYS A 98 -13.91 -1.76 7.31
N ILE A 99 -12.69 -2.25 7.08
CA ILE A 99 -11.73 -1.65 6.14
C ILE A 99 -12.10 -1.97 4.69
N SER A 100 -12.83 -3.06 4.46
CA SER A 100 -13.11 -3.58 3.11
C SER A 100 -13.91 -2.63 2.21
N ASP A 101 -14.67 -1.69 2.79
CA ASP A 101 -15.42 -0.68 2.03
C ASP A 101 -14.64 0.62 1.77
N ALA A 102 -13.39 0.66 2.24
CA ALA A 102 -12.45 1.78 2.18
C ALA A 102 -12.92 3.08 2.84
N LYS A 103 -14.10 3.14 3.47
CA LYS A 103 -14.64 4.39 4.03
C LYS A 103 -13.80 4.89 5.19
N VAL A 104 -13.29 4.00 6.04
CA VAL A 104 -12.41 4.40 7.14
C VAL A 104 -11.08 4.96 6.64
N VAL A 105 -10.58 4.47 5.50
CA VAL A 105 -9.38 5.01 4.84
C VAL A 105 -9.68 6.40 4.29
N ILE A 106 -10.84 6.60 3.68
CA ILE A 106 -11.28 7.90 3.16
C ILE A 106 -11.45 8.92 4.30
N ASP A 107 -12.11 8.54 5.39
CA ASP A 107 -12.27 9.40 6.56
C ASP A 107 -10.93 9.75 7.21
N LEU A 108 -9.97 8.83 7.20
CA LEU A 108 -8.61 9.10 7.69
C LEU A 108 -7.89 10.11 6.78
N ILE A 109 -8.05 10.01 5.45
CA ILE A 109 -7.48 11.00 4.51
C ILE A 109 -8.07 12.39 4.77
N ASP A 110 -9.39 12.50 4.95
CA ASP A 110 -10.04 13.77 5.29
C ASP A 110 -9.60 14.30 6.66
N ALA A 111 -9.41 13.43 7.65
CA ALA A 111 -8.88 13.80 8.96
C ALA A 111 -7.42 14.31 8.89
N ILE A 112 -6.62 13.80 7.95
CA ILE A 112 -5.23 14.28 7.73
C ILE A 112 -5.24 15.62 6.98
N GLN A 113 -6.02 15.72 5.92
CA GLN A 113 -6.14 16.93 5.11
C GLN A 113 -7.62 17.24 4.83
N PRO A 114 -8.27 18.05 5.67
CA PRO A 114 -9.68 18.37 5.53
C PRO A 114 -10.01 19.02 4.18
N GLY A 115 -11.12 18.62 3.57
CA GLY A 115 -11.65 19.24 2.35
C GLY A 115 -11.08 18.71 1.03
N VAL A 116 -10.27 17.65 1.07
CA VAL A 116 -9.78 16.97 -0.16
C VAL A 116 -10.73 15.88 -0.66
N ILE A 117 -11.62 15.40 0.21
CA ILE A 117 -12.58 14.34 -0.08
C ILE A 117 -13.90 14.93 -0.60
N GLN A 118 -14.39 14.37 -1.70
CA GLN A 118 -15.71 14.63 -2.24
C GLN A 118 -16.62 13.45 -1.86
N TYR A 119 -17.33 13.60 -0.74
CA TYR A 119 -18.17 12.54 -0.17
C TYR A 119 -19.30 12.08 -1.12
N ASP A 120 -19.75 12.93 -2.04
CA ASP A 120 -20.77 12.59 -3.04
C ASP A 120 -20.34 11.48 -4.02
N LEU A 121 -19.03 11.26 -4.17
CA LEU A 121 -18.48 10.21 -5.02
C LEU A 121 -18.39 8.85 -4.31
N ILE A 122 -18.51 8.83 -2.98
CA ILE A 122 -18.35 7.62 -2.17
C ILE A 122 -19.61 6.77 -2.24
N LYS A 123 -19.43 5.49 -2.53
CA LYS A 123 -20.50 4.50 -2.65
C LYS A 123 -20.84 3.87 -1.30
N SER A 124 -21.99 3.20 -1.26
CA SER A 124 -22.50 2.56 -0.06
C SER A 124 -21.58 1.44 0.45
N GLY A 125 -20.79 0.82 -0.44
CA GLY A 125 -19.80 -0.20 -0.10
C GLY A 125 -20.43 -1.55 0.24
N VAL A 126 -21.64 -1.81 -0.25
CA VAL A 126 -22.35 -3.08 -0.03
C VAL A 126 -21.88 -4.11 -1.06
N THR A 127 -21.78 -3.71 -2.33
CA THR A 127 -21.32 -4.61 -3.40
C THR A 127 -19.80 -4.57 -3.55
N PHE A 128 -19.23 -5.64 -4.11
CA PHE A 128 -17.79 -5.69 -4.39
C PHE A 128 -17.33 -4.55 -5.30
N GLU A 129 -18.12 -4.20 -6.31
CA GLU A 129 -17.82 -3.10 -7.23
C GLU A 129 -17.79 -1.74 -6.53
N GLU A 130 -18.76 -1.47 -5.65
CA GLU A 130 -18.78 -0.24 -4.85
C GLU A 130 -17.57 -0.14 -3.91
N LYS A 131 -17.21 -1.25 -3.25
CA LYS A 131 -16.01 -1.32 -2.40
C LYS A 131 -14.74 -1.05 -3.20
N MET A 132 -14.65 -1.62 -4.39
CA MET A 132 -13.54 -1.42 -5.32
C MET A 132 -13.41 0.03 -5.77
N ASP A 133 -14.53 0.68 -6.09
CA ASP A 133 -14.56 2.09 -6.48
C ASP A 133 -14.15 3.02 -5.33
N ASN A 134 -14.64 2.76 -4.12
CA ASN A 134 -14.22 3.48 -2.92
C ASN A 134 -12.70 3.31 -2.68
N ALA A 135 -12.17 2.10 -2.81
CA ALA A 135 -10.74 1.82 -2.61
C ALA A 135 -9.86 2.51 -3.65
N LYS A 136 -10.25 2.48 -4.94
CA LYS A 136 -9.56 3.23 -6.02
C LYS A 136 -9.55 4.73 -5.73
N TYR A 137 -10.69 5.26 -5.28
CA TYR A 137 -10.83 6.68 -4.94
C TYR A 137 -9.92 7.07 -3.77
N ALA A 138 -9.91 6.27 -2.70
CA ALA A 138 -9.07 6.47 -1.52
C ALA A 138 -7.58 6.53 -1.90
N ILE A 139 -7.10 5.53 -2.64
CA ILE A 139 -5.69 5.45 -3.08
C ILE A 139 -5.32 6.65 -3.96
N SER A 140 -6.18 7.02 -4.90
CA SER A 140 -5.93 8.13 -5.81
C SER A 140 -5.83 9.45 -5.05
N THR A 141 -6.72 9.66 -4.07
CA THR A 141 -6.75 10.90 -3.28
C THR A 141 -5.59 10.98 -2.30
N ALA A 142 -5.24 9.88 -1.65
CA ALA A 142 -4.08 9.83 -0.78
C ALA A 142 -2.76 10.08 -1.54
N ARG A 143 -2.61 9.56 -2.75
CA ARG A 143 -1.47 9.88 -3.63
C ARG A 143 -1.43 11.37 -4.00
N LYS A 144 -2.59 11.98 -4.25
CA LYS A 144 -2.71 13.41 -4.58
C LYS A 144 -2.21 14.32 -3.44
N ILE A 145 -2.38 13.90 -2.18
CA ILE A 145 -1.86 14.63 -1.00
C ILE A 145 -0.41 14.25 -0.65
N GLY A 146 0.25 13.42 -1.48
CA GLY A 146 1.67 13.09 -1.34
C GLY A 146 1.97 11.77 -0.61
N ALA A 147 0.96 10.95 -0.28
CA ALA A 147 1.20 9.66 0.36
C ALA A 147 1.81 8.65 -0.62
N LYS A 148 2.86 7.95 -0.19
CA LYS A 148 3.54 6.89 -0.97
C LYS A 148 2.83 5.55 -0.77
N ILE A 149 1.74 5.33 -1.49
CA ILE A 149 0.92 4.11 -1.38
C ILE A 149 1.30 3.07 -2.43
N TYR A 150 1.66 1.88 -1.95
CA TYR A 150 1.94 0.69 -2.76
C TYR A 150 0.80 -0.31 -2.80
N ALA A 151 -0.20 -0.17 -1.93
CA ALA A 151 -1.38 -1.03 -1.91
C ALA A 151 -2.20 -0.89 -3.20
N LEU A 152 -2.75 -2.01 -3.65
CA LEU A 152 -3.77 -2.04 -4.69
C LEU A 152 -5.18 -1.93 -4.07
N PRO A 153 -6.18 -1.45 -4.83
CA PRO A 153 -7.57 -1.43 -4.36
C PRO A 153 -8.05 -2.78 -3.82
N GLU A 154 -7.67 -3.88 -4.50
CA GLU A 154 -7.96 -5.26 -4.11
C GLU A 154 -7.41 -5.59 -2.72
N ASP A 155 -6.24 -5.06 -2.36
CA ASP A 155 -5.62 -5.34 -1.07
C ASP A 155 -6.41 -4.71 0.10
N ILE A 156 -7.09 -3.58 -0.16
CA ILE A 156 -7.98 -2.93 0.82
C ILE A 156 -9.29 -3.73 0.93
N VAL A 157 -9.90 -4.07 -0.21
CA VAL A 157 -11.19 -4.80 -0.24
C VAL A 157 -11.06 -6.19 0.39
N GLU A 158 -9.91 -6.85 0.22
CA GLU A 158 -9.59 -8.15 0.83
C GLU A 158 -9.02 -8.04 2.26
N CYS A 159 -8.87 -6.82 2.80
CA CYS A 159 -8.28 -6.55 4.12
C CYS A 159 -6.92 -7.22 4.34
N LYS A 160 -6.00 -7.13 3.35
CA LYS A 160 -4.65 -7.72 3.48
C LYS A 160 -3.82 -6.92 4.50
N PRO A 161 -3.55 -7.44 5.71
CA PRO A 161 -3.05 -6.64 6.84
C PRO A 161 -1.70 -5.96 6.56
N LYS A 162 -0.80 -6.64 5.83
CA LYS A 162 0.51 -6.08 5.48
C LYS A 162 0.40 -4.87 4.57
N MET A 163 -0.57 -4.86 3.65
CA MET A 163 -0.76 -3.78 2.69
C MET A 163 -1.56 -2.64 3.30
N VAL A 164 -2.53 -2.94 4.16
CA VAL A 164 -3.32 -1.92 4.87
C VAL A 164 -2.46 -1.15 5.90
N MET A 165 -1.47 -1.80 6.51
CA MET A 165 -0.54 -1.16 7.45
C MET A 165 0.49 -0.23 6.78
N THR A 166 0.84 -0.47 5.51
CA THR A 166 2.00 0.15 4.84
C THR A 166 1.60 1.36 4.01
#